data_AF-A0AAD1V6D5-F1
#
_entry.id   AF-A0AAD1V6D5-F1
#
_cell.length_a   1.000
_cell.length_b   1.000
_cell.length_c   1.000
_cell.angle_alpha   90.00
_cell.angle_beta   90.00
_cell.angle_gamma   90.00
#
_symmetry.space_group_name_H-M   'P 1'
#
loop_
_entity.id
_entity.type
_entity.pdbx_description
1 polymer ?
#
loop_
_entity_poly.entity_id
_entity_poly.type
_entity_poly.pdbx_seq_one_letter_code
_entity_poly.pdbx_strand_id
1 'polypeptide(L)'
;MESWYFLQLNLNNSKPMIPNKTQFLSELQVDSELQVDSELQVDSELQVDSELQVDSELQVDSELSIEPNQSIRKFVEHKQVIKFLSEQLSEIEPDAIVEALAIHQDNMNNNKNNVIYQDSIAKVVICFRQKYVSSKDSPELAKLEELIRSEEIIILKRNGEKLNKLDSEIEELENQIKALEVRKEKLLSSKRIESLKAEYQQLIQELAYKEPGLNISFKR
;
A
#
# COMPACT_ATOMS: atom_id res chain seq x y z
N MET A 1 15.42 -23.98 -18.97
CA MET A 1 16.17 -23.07 -18.05
C MET A 1 15.15 -22.38 -17.16
N GLU A 2 15.28 -22.57 -15.84
CA GLU A 2 14.62 -21.90 -14.70
C GLU A 2 13.19 -21.34 -14.90
N SER A 3 12.16 -22.01 -14.36
CA SER A 3 11.81 -22.07 -12.93
C SER A 3 11.34 -20.72 -12.39
N TRP A 4 10.20 -20.80 -11.68
CA TRP A 4 9.54 -19.74 -10.90
C TRP A 4 8.70 -18.75 -11.69
N TYR A 5 7.40 -19.03 -11.85
CA TYR A 5 6.37 -18.08 -11.42
C TYR A 5 5.07 -18.81 -11.05
N PHE A 6 4.89 -18.99 -9.73
CA PHE A 6 3.65 -18.85 -8.98
C PHE A 6 2.39 -19.60 -9.44
N LEU A 7 2.28 -20.84 -8.99
CA LEU A 7 1.03 -21.37 -8.44
C LEU A 7 0.87 -20.87 -7.00
N GLN A 8 -0.30 -20.34 -6.66
CA GLN A 8 -0.97 -20.33 -5.34
C GLN A 8 -2.16 -19.35 -5.46
N LEU A 9 -3.37 -19.60 -4.99
CA LEU A 9 -3.83 -20.46 -3.91
C LEU A 9 -5.34 -20.63 -4.08
N ASN A 10 -5.82 -21.88 -4.16
CA ASN A 10 -7.23 -22.19 -4.07
C ASN A 10 -7.60 -22.52 -2.61
N LEU A 11 -8.79 -22.06 -2.24
CA LEU A 11 -9.65 -22.39 -1.10
C LEU A 11 -9.07 -23.25 0.05
N ASN A 12 -9.25 -22.75 1.28
CA ASN A 12 -9.57 -23.61 2.41
C ASN A 12 -10.63 -22.99 3.33
N ASN A 13 -11.61 -23.84 3.60
CA ASN A 13 -12.79 -23.68 4.44
C ASN A 13 -12.45 -23.55 5.94
N SER A 14 -13.48 -23.13 6.68
CA SER A 14 -13.77 -23.48 8.08
C SER A 14 -13.03 -22.75 9.22
N LYS A 15 -13.77 -21.78 9.79
CA LYS A 15 -13.83 -21.40 11.23
C LYS A 15 -13.97 -22.64 12.14
N PRO A 16 -13.66 -22.60 13.48
CA PRO A 16 -14.40 -21.74 14.44
C PRO A 16 -13.68 -21.37 15.77
N MET A 17 -14.47 -20.75 16.69
CA MET A 17 -14.32 -20.61 18.16
C MET A 17 -13.38 -19.49 18.67
N ILE A 18 -13.69 -18.67 19.70
CA ILE A 18 -14.71 -18.62 20.78
C ILE A 18 -14.73 -17.17 21.40
N PRO A 19 -15.73 -16.79 22.25
CA PRO A 19 -16.33 -15.45 22.31
C PRO A 19 -16.24 -14.72 23.68
N ASN A 20 -17.06 -13.66 23.81
CA ASN A 20 -17.68 -13.05 25.01
C ASN A 20 -16.91 -12.01 25.85
N LYS A 21 -17.47 -10.79 25.93
CA LYS A 21 -18.24 -10.33 27.11
C LYS A 21 -19.00 -9.01 26.76
N THR A 22 -20.33 -9.03 26.63
CA THR A 22 -21.34 -8.63 27.65
C THR A 22 -21.42 -7.09 27.80
N GLN A 23 -22.37 -6.46 27.10
CA GLN A 23 -23.61 -5.87 27.64
C GLN A 23 -23.37 -4.73 28.65
N PHE A 24 -23.85 -3.53 28.34
CA PHE A 24 -24.81 -2.83 29.21
C PHE A 24 -25.70 -1.89 28.38
N LEU A 25 -27.00 -2.04 28.63
CA LEU A 25 -28.13 -1.25 28.17
C LEU A 25 -28.25 0.02 29.00
N SER A 26 -28.64 1.12 28.35
CA SER A 26 -29.58 2.14 28.84
C SER A 26 -29.66 3.24 27.76
N GLU A 27 -30.69 3.29 26.90
CA GLU A 27 -32.00 3.90 27.19
C GLU A 27 -31.87 5.20 27.99
N LEU A 28 -31.93 6.35 27.30
CA LEU A 28 -32.50 7.57 27.85
C LEU A 28 -33.03 8.45 26.72
N GLN A 29 -34.35 8.65 26.79
CA GLN A 29 -35.18 9.53 25.99
C GLN A 29 -34.73 10.98 26.04
N VAL A 30 -34.95 11.65 24.90
CA VAL A 30 -34.98 13.10 24.73
C VAL A 30 -36.25 13.65 25.38
N ASP A 31 -36.09 14.73 26.15
CA ASP A 31 -37.01 15.85 26.34
C ASP A 31 -36.34 16.80 27.35
N SER A 32 -36.41 18.11 27.31
CA SER A 32 -36.96 19.11 26.41
C SER A 32 -36.42 20.44 26.96
N GLU A 33 -36.33 21.46 26.12
CA GLU A 33 -36.28 22.90 26.50
C GLU A 33 -35.14 23.37 27.41
N LEU A 34 -34.20 24.15 26.87
CA LEU A 34 -33.64 25.29 27.61
C LEU A 34 -33.15 26.37 26.63
N GLN A 35 -33.56 27.59 26.97
CA GLN A 35 -33.57 28.80 26.16
C GLN A 35 -32.18 29.26 25.72
N VAL A 36 -32.15 29.82 24.51
CA VAL A 36 -31.12 30.74 24.04
C VAL A 36 -31.24 32.02 24.87
N ASP A 37 -30.22 32.36 25.66
CA ASP A 37 -29.96 33.74 26.05
C ASP A 37 -28.61 34.18 25.51
N SER A 38 -28.66 35.31 24.83
CA SER A 38 -27.56 35.94 24.14
C SER A 38 -26.84 36.86 25.13
N GLU A 39 -25.62 36.54 25.54
CA GLU A 39 -24.67 37.56 26.02
C GLU A 39 -23.28 37.29 25.45
N LEU A 40 -22.92 38.17 24.50
CA LEU A 40 -21.57 38.43 24.02
C LEU A 40 -20.69 38.87 25.20
N GLN A 41 -19.64 38.09 25.49
CA GLN A 41 -18.41 38.62 26.06
C GLN A 41 -17.22 38.00 25.31
N VAL A 42 -16.72 38.78 24.35
CA VAL A 42 -15.41 38.57 23.74
C VAL A 42 -14.41 39.22 24.69
N ASP A 43 -13.81 38.44 25.59
CA ASP A 43 -12.58 38.86 26.24
C ASP A 43 -11.40 38.53 25.32
N SER A 44 -10.91 39.59 24.71
CA SER A 44 -9.66 39.63 23.97
C SER A 44 -8.52 39.74 24.97
N GLU A 45 -7.93 38.63 25.41
CA GLU A 45 -6.58 38.66 25.95
C GLU A 45 -5.72 37.56 25.33
N LEU A 46 -4.86 38.05 24.43
CA LEU A 46 -3.66 37.43 23.90
C LEU A 46 -2.78 36.91 25.04
N GLN A 47 -2.56 35.60 25.08
CA GLN A 47 -1.29 35.04 25.56
C GLN A 47 -0.98 33.79 24.77
N VAL A 48 -0.39 34.00 23.60
CA VAL A 48 0.44 32.99 22.95
C VAL A 48 1.68 32.90 23.83
N ASP A 49 1.74 31.89 24.71
CA ASP A 49 2.99 31.52 25.37
C ASP A 49 3.97 31.08 24.28
N SER A 50 4.75 32.06 23.87
CA SER A 50 5.86 31.95 22.96
C SER A 50 7.05 31.41 23.74
N GLU A 51 6.97 30.15 24.16
CA GLU A 51 8.10 29.41 24.73
C GLU A 51 8.34 28.12 23.95
N LEU A 52 8.47 28.26 22.62
CA LEU A 52 9.44 27.44 21.90
C LEU A 52 10.76 28.20 21.93
N GLN A 53 11.47 28.10 23.07
CA GLN A 53 12.91 28.28 23.11
C GLN A 53 13.50 27.25 22.14
N VAL A 54 13.72 27.68 20.90
CA VAL A 54 14.73 27.08 20.05
C VAL A 54 16.04 27.41 20.75
N ASP A 55 16.52 26.48 21.58
CA ASP A 55 17.82 26.58 22.23
C ASP A 55 18.84 26.90 21.16
N SER A 56 19.23 28.17 21.16
CA SER A 56 20.22 28.75 20.29
C SER A 56 21.58 28.43 20.88
N GLU A 57 21.91 27.15 20.97
CA GLU A 57 23.26 26.68 21.25
C GLU A 57 23.78 25.91 20.02
N LEU A 58 23.83 26.63 18.89
CA LEU A 58 24.90 26.41 17.92
C LEU A 58 26.19 27.00 18.50
N GLN A 59 26.69 26.40 19.59
CA GLN A 59 28.10 26.47 19.91
C GLN A 59 28.83 25.70 18.82
N VAL A 60 29.27 26.43 17.80
CA VAL A 60 30.30 25.99 16.87
C VAL A 60 31.61 26.00 17.64
N ASP A 61 31.76 25.07 18.58
CA ASP A 61 33.07 24.81 19.16
C ASP A 61 33.88 24.08 18.09
N SER A 62 34.91 24.80 17.68
CA SER A 62 35.80 24.48 16.59
C SER A 62 36.84 23.47 17.06
N GLU A 63 36.40 22.36 17.62
CA GLU A 63 37.22 21.20 17.88
C GLU A 63 36.84 20.11 16.89
N LEU A 64 37.67 19.98 15.85
CA LEU A 64 37.72 18.83 14.95
C LEU A 64 38.14 17.57 15.72
N SER A 65 37.40 17.19 16.75
CA SER A 65 37.25 15.79 17.09
C SER A 65 36.40 15.21 15.99
N ILE A 66 37.03 14.52 15.04
CA ILE A 66 36.32 13.70 14.07
C ILE A 66 35.67 12.58 14.88
N GLU A 67 34.50 12.85 15.47
CA GLU A 67 33.73 11.83 16.14
C GLU A 67 33.43 10.75 15.10
N PRO A 68 33.85 9.49 15.33
CA PRO A 68 33.46 8.42 14.44
C PRO A 68 31.92 8.40 14.40
N ASN A 69 31.36 8.35 13.18
CA ASN A 69 29.93 8.28 12.90
C ASN A 69 29.15 9.61 12.86
N GLN A 70 29.77 10.80 12.81
CA GLN A 70 29.04 12.08 12.71
C GLN A 70 28.03 12.11 11.55
N SER A 71 28.45 11.72 10.34
CA SER A 71 27.56 11.67 9.16
C SER A 71 26.48 10.60 9.28
N ILE A 72 26.78 9.47 9.94
CA ILE A 72 25.81 8.38 10.19
C ILE A 72 24.75 8.84 11.20
N ARG A 73 25.15 9.55 12.25
CA ARG A 73 24.22 10.15 13.23
C ARG A 73 23.29 11.16 12.55
N LYS A 74 23.85 12.11 11.80
CA LYS A 74 23.06 13.05 10.99
C LYS A 74 22.08 12.31 10.07
N PHE A 75 22.53 11.27 9.37
CA PHE A 75 21.66 10.48 8.50
C PHE A 75 20.50 9.81 9.25
N VAL A 76 20.76 9.23 10.44
CA VAL A 76 19.72 8.63 11.29
C VAL A 76 18.75 9.69 11.81
N GLU A 77 19.24 10.82 12.29
CA GLU A 77 18.43 11.95 12.76
C GLU A 77 17.50 12.48 11.67
N HIS A 78 18.03 12.75 10.47
CA HIS A 78 17.20 13.19 9.34
C HIS A 78 16.18 12.12 8.94
N LYS A 79 16.54 10.83 9.01
CA LYS A 79 15.61 9.74 8.75
C LYS A 79 14.49 9.67 9.81
N GLN A 80 14.79 9.97 11.07
CA GLN A 80 13.79 10.09 12.13
C GLN A 80 12.85 11.26 11.87
N VAL A 81 13.38 12.43 11.50
CA VAL A 81 12.58 13.61 11.15
C VAL A 81 11.66 13.31 9.97
N ILE A 82 12.17 12.67 8.91
CA ILE A 82 11.33 12.24 7.77
C ILE A 82 10.21 11.32 8.22
N LYS A 83 10.52 10.35 9.11
CA LYS A 83 9.53 9.42 9.64
C LYS A 83 8.45 10.16 10.43
N PHE A 84 8.85 11.05 11.34
CA PHE A 84 7.93 11.86 12.13
C PHE A 84 7.03 12.74 11.25
N LEU A 85 7.61 13.47 10.29
CA LEU A 85 6.86 14.30 9.36
C LEU A 85 5.90 13.46 8.49
N SER A 86 6.29 12.25 8.10
CA SER A 86 5.41 11.35 7.35
C SER A 86 4.23 10.83 8.18
N GLU A 87 4.42 10.61 9.48
CA GLU A 87 3.35 10.22 10.40
C GLU A 87 2.37 11.39 10.61
N GLN A 88 2.89 12.59 10.87
CA GLN A 88 2.08 13.81 10.98
C GLN A 88 1.30 14.10 9.68
N LEU A 89 1.91 13.90 8.52
CA LEU A 89 1.22 14.05 7.24
C LEU A 89 0.08 13.02 7.07
N SER A 90 0.29 11.78 7.52
CA SER A 90 -0.75 10.74 7.50
C SER A 90 -1.92 11.05 8.44
N GLU A 91 -1.70 11.80 9.51
CA GLU A 91 -2.76 12.25 10.43
C GLU A 91 -3.59 13.39 9.83
N ILE A 92 -2.95 14.32 9.10
CA ILE A 92 -3.60 15.49 8.47
C ILE A 92 -4.29 15.12 7.15
N GLU A 93 -3.79 14.12 6.43
CA GLU A 93 -4.32 13.68 5.13
C GLU A 93 -5.85 13.47 5.10
N PRO A 94 -6.50 12.76 6.04
CA PRO A 94 -7.96 12.59 6.02
C PRO A 94 -8.73 13.91 6.16
N ASP A 95 -8.28 14.81 7.04
CA ASP A 95 -8.95 16.10 7.27
C ASP A 95 -8.81 17.01 6.04
N ALA A 96 -7.63 17.05 5.43
CA ALA A 96 -7.39 17.77 4.18
C ALA A 96 -8.25 17.21 3.02
N ILE A 97 -8.50 15.90 2.98
CA ILE A 97 -9.41 15.28 1.99
C ILE A 97 -10.85 15.75 2.22
N VAL A 98 -11.32 15.83 3.47
CA VAL A 98 -12.67 16.30 3.79
C VAL A 98 -12.85 17.77 3.37
N GLU A 99 -11.88 18.63 3.70
CA GLU A 99 -11.89 20.04 3.27
C GLU A 99 -11.89 20.16 1.74
N ALA A 100 -11.05 19.37 1.06
CA ALA A 100 -11.03 19.32 -0.40
C ALA A 100 -12.39 18.89 -1.00
N LEU A 101 -13.08 17.93 -0.39
CA LEU A 101 -14.42 17.51 -0.84
C LEU A 101 -15.45 18.64 -0.68
N ALA A 102 -15.41 19.41 0.41
CA ALA A 102 -16.30 20.54 0.62
C ALA A 102 -16.11 21.63 -0.44
N ILE A 103 -14.85 22.03 -0.69
CA ILE A 103 -14.50 23.01 -1.72
C ILE A 103 -14.92 22.52 -3.11
N HIS A 104 -14.75 21.21 -3.38
CA HIS A 104 -15.20 20.63 -4.65
C HIS A 104 -16.72 20.74 -4.84
N GLN A 105 -17.52 20.44 -3.80
CA GLN A 105 -18.97 20.56 -3.85
C GLN A 105 -19.42 22.01 -4.13
N ASP A 106 -18.79 23.00 -3.49
CA ASP A 106 -19.07 24.42 -3.73
C ASP A 106 -18.67 24.88 -5.14
N ASN A 107 -17.60 24.33 -5.70
CA ASN A 107 -17.13 24.64 -7.04
C ASN A 107 -17.98 24.01 -8.16
N MET A 108 -18.60 22.85 -7.91
CA MET A 108 -19.56 22.23 -8.84
C MET A 108 -20.76 23.15 -9.12
N ASN A 109 -21.21 23.93 -8.12
CA ASN A 109 -22.30 24.90 -8.27
C ASN A 109 -21.90 26.11 -9.14
N ASN A 110 -20.59 26.38 -9.27
CA ASN A 110 -20.03 27.57 -9.92
C ASN A 110 -19.23 27.26 -11.20
N ASN A 111 -19.36 26.04 -11.74
CA ASN A 111 -18.78 25.59 -13.02
C ASN A 111 -17.24 25.77 -13.13
N LYS A 112 -16.52 25.58 -12.01
CA LYS A 112 -15.05 25.69 -11.93
C LYS A 112 -14.38 24.31 -11.83
N ASN A 113 -13.20 24.20 -12.43
CA ASN A 113 -12.37 22.99 -12.57
C ASN A 113 -12.07 22.27 -11.23
N ASN A 114 -11.61 21.01 -11.29
CA ASN A 114 -11.21 20.18 -10.15
C ASN A 114 -10.01 20.70 -9.31
N VAL A 115 -9.54 21.93 -9.57
CA VAL A 115 -8.46 22.55 -8.81
C VAL A 115 -9.04 23.10 -7.51
N ILE A 116 -8.47 22.68 -6.38
CA ILE A 116 -8.97 23.03 -5.05
C ILE A 116 -8.05 24.02 -4.37
N TYR A 117 -6.75 23.88 -4.58
CA TYR A 117 -5.74 24.76 -4.02
C TYR A 117 -4.68 25.06 -5.07
N GLN A 118 -4.22 26.30 -5.12
CA GLN A 118 -3.14 26.72 -5.99
C GLN A 118 -2.37 27.84 -5.33
N ASP A 119 -1.09 27.61 -5.11
CA ASP A 119 -0.12 28.59 -4.62
C ASP A 119 1.14 28.57 -5.50
N SER A 120 2.09 29.46 -5.24
CA SER A 120 3.40 29.55 -5.87
C SER A 120 4.23 28.26 -5.79
N ILE A 121 3.96 27.43 -4.79
CA ILE A 121 4.71 26.19 -4.50
C ILE A 121 4.00 24.94 -5.05
N ALA A 122 2.67 24.89 -5.00
CA ALA A 122 1.92 23.68 -5.32
C ALA A 122 0.53 23.95 -5.87
N LYS A 123 0.05 23.01 -6.69
CA LYS A 123 -1.33 22.96 -7.19
C LYS A 123 -1.95 21.62 -6.80
N VAL A 124 -3.08 21.67 -6.10
CA VAL A 124 -3.82 20.49 -5.64
C VAL A 124 -5.10 20.35 -6.45
N VAL A 125 -5.30 19.18 -7.02
CA VAL A 125 -6.46 18.81 -7.84
C VAL A 125 -7.09 17.57 -7.23
N ILE A 126 -8.41 17.57 -7.07
CA ILE A 126 -9.13 16.39 -6.62
C ILE A 126 -9.29 15.38 -7.75
N CYS A 127 -8.97 14.14 -7.44
CA CYS A 127 -9.08 13.02 -8.35
C CYS A 127 -9.95 11.94 -7.72
N PHE A 128 -11.06 11.61 -8.37
CA PHE A 128 -11.89 10.49 -7.96
C PHE A 128 -11.40 9.22 -8.66
N ARG A 129 -10.97 8.24 -7.88
CA ARG A 129 -10.72 6.89 -8.38
C ARG A 129 -11.94 6.04 -8.03
N GLN A 130 -12.47 5.36 -9.02
CA GLN A 130 -13.53 4.39 -8.78
C GLN A 130 -12.97 3.24 -7.95
N LYS A 131 -13.52 3.04 -6.75
CA LYS A 131 -13.27 1.86 -5.92
C LYS A 131 -14.49 0.94 -6.01
N TYR A 132 -14.26 -0.34 -6.21
CA TYR A 132 -15.31 -1.36 -6.23
C TYR A 132 -15.43 -1.98 -4.84
N VAL A 133 -16.67 -2.15 -4.39
CA VAL A 133 -16.98 -2.79 -3.11
C VAL A 133 -16.53 -4.25 -3.18
N SER A 134 -15.81 -4.72 -2.15
CA SER A 134 -15.42 -6.14 -2.07
C SER A 134 -16.64 -7.00 -1.79
N SER A 135 -16.59 -8.27 -2.18
CA SER A 135 -17.64 -9.24 -1.85
C SER A 135 -17.87 -9.45 -0.37
N LYS A 136 -16.85 -9.12 0.45
CA LYS A 136 -16.93 -9.18 1.90
C LYS A 136 -17.77 -8.06 2.52
N ASP A 137 -17.90 -6.94 1.82
CA ASP A 137 -18.50 -5.71 2.36
C ASP A 137 -19.97 -5.52 1.92
N SER A 138 -20.42 -6.25 0.90
CA SER A 138 -21.79 -6.19 0.38
C SER A 138 -22.50 -7.55 0.44
N PRO A 139 -23.66 -7.66 1.13
CA PRO A 139 -24.41 -8.92 1.21
C PRO A 139 -25.05 -9.32 -0.13
N GLU A 140 -25.32 -8.36 -1.01
CA GLU A 140 -25.84 -8.64 -2.36
C GLU A 140 -24.78 -9.29 -3.23
N LEU A 141 -23.55 -8.79 -3.15
CA LEU A 141 -22.43 -9.32 -3.92
C LEU A 141 -22.04 -10.73 -3.42
N ALA A 142 -22.07 -10.95 -2.11
CA ALA A 142 -21.87 -12.29 -1.52
C ALA A 142 -22.94 -13.31 -1.97
N LYS A 143 -24.22 -12.90 -2.06
CA LYS A 143 -25.29 -13.77 -2.59
C LYS A 143 -25.05 -14.13 -4.04
N LEU A 144 -24.62 -13.16 -4.86
CA LEU A 144 -24.35 -13.40 -6.27
C LEU A 144 -23.14 -14.32 -6.47
N GLU A 145 -22.08 -14.15 -5.67
CA GLU A 145 -20.94 -15.08 -5.66
C GLU A 145 -21.36 -16.52 -5.34
N GLU A 146 -22.26 -16.70 -4.37
CA GLU A 146 -22.76 -18.04 -4.03
C GLU A 146 -23.57 -18.66 -5.18
N LEU A 147 -24.40 -17.87 -5.85
CA LEU A 147 -25.13 -18.33 -7.04
C LEU A 147 -24.16 -18.73 -8.17
N ILE A 148 -23.14 -17.91 -8.44
CA ILE A 148 -22.10 -18.20 -9.43
C ILE A 148 -21.41 -19.53 -9.07
N ARG A 149 -20.95 -19.70 -7.82
CA ARG A 149 -20.34 -20.95 -7.34
C ARG A 149 -21.24 -22.16 -7.55
N SER A 150 -22.52 -22.03 -7.24
CA SER A 150 -23.47 -23.14 -7.38
C SER A 150 -23.65 -23.56 -8.85
N GLU A 151 -23.69 -22.60 -9.78
CA GLU A 151 -23.79 -22.89 -11.20
C GLU A 151 -22.50 -23.45 -11.80
N GLU A 152 -21.34 -22.96 -11.35
CA GLU A 152 -20.04 -23.56 -11.71
C GLU A 152 -19.99 -25.05 -11.36
N ILE A 153 -20.48 -25.44 -10.18
CA ILE A 153 -20.57 -26.85 -9.77
C ILE A 153 -21.50 -27.65 -10.68
N ILE A 154 -22.64 -27.09 -11.10
CA ILE A 154 -23.58 -27.75 -12.01
C ILE A 154 -22.92 -27.98 -13.37
N ILE A 155 -22.24 -26.97 -13.91
CA ILE A 155 -21.52 -27.04 -15.18
C ILE A 155 -20.41 -28.08 -15.11
N LEU A 156 -19.62 -28.10 -14.02
CA LEU A 156 -18.57 -29.08 -13.81
C LEU A 156 -19.12 -30.52 -13.78
N LYS A 157 -20.24 -30.74 -13.08
CA LYS A 157 -20.89 -32.07 -13.05
C LYS A 157 -21.41 -32.48 -14.43
N ARG A 158 -21.96 -31.54 -15.20
CA ARG A 158 -22.53 -31.79 -16.53
C ARG A 158 -21.46 -32.04 -17.59
N ASN A 159 -20.34 -31.33 -17.52
CA ASN A 159 -19.30 -31.32 -18.55
C ASN A 159 -18.00 -32.01 -18.11
N GLY A 160 -17.92 -32.57 -16.91
CA GLY A 160 -16.68 -33.11 -16.33
C GLY A 160 -15.96 -34.11 -17.23
N GLU A 161 -16.67 -35.05 -17.85
CA GLU A 161 -16.03 -36.00 -18.79
C GLU A 161 -15.46 -35.33 -20.03
N LYS A 162 -16.10 -34.26 -20.54
CA LYS A 162 -15.60 -33.49 -21.69
C LYS A 162 -14.40 -32.65 -21.30
N LEU A 163 -14.44 -32.04 -20.10
CA LEU A 163 -13.33 -31.29 -19.54
C LEU A 163 -12.10 -32.18 -19.32
N ASN A 164 -12.27 -33.36 -18.70
CA ASN A 164 -11.18 -34.30 -18.51
C ASN A 164 -10.52 -34.74 -19.82
N LYS A 165 -11.31 -34.92 -20.90
CA LYS A 165 -10.75 -35.24 -22.23
C LYS A 165 -9.93 -34.08 -22.78
N LEU A 166 -10.41 -32.86 -22.64
CA LEU A 166 -9.67 -31.66 -23.02
C LEU A 166 -8.40 -31.50 -22.17
N ASP A 167 -8.45 -31.78 -20.87
CA ASP A 167 -7.30 -31.71 -19.98
C ASP A 167 -6.21 -32.71 -20.39
N SER A 168 -6.61 -33.93 -20.78
CA SER A 168 -5.69 -34.93 -21.34
C SER A 168 -5.07 -34.49 -22.67
N GLU A 169 -5.85 -33.87 -23.56
CA GLU A 169 -5.35 -33.34 -24.83
C GLU A 169 -4.38 -32.16 -24.60
N ILE A 170 -4.69 -31.28 -23.66
CA ILE A 170 -3.81 -30.18 -23.23
C ILE A 170 -2.49 -30.74 -22.69
N GLU A 171 -2.53 -31.73 -21.79
CA GLU A 171 -1.34 -32.35 -21.23
C GLU A 171 -0.47 -33.01 -22.31
N GLU A 172 -1.07 -33.68 -23.29
CA GLU A 172 -0.35 -34.27 -24.42
C GLU A 172 0.33 -33.20 -25.27
N LEU A 173 -0.37 -32.13 -25.62
CA LEU A 173 0.18 -31.01 -26.39
C LEU A 173 1.29 -30.28 -25.62
N GLU A 174 1.13 -30.06 -24.32
CA GLU A 174 2.19 -29.49 -23.48
C GLU A 174 3.45 -30.35 -23.48
N ASN A 175 3.30 -31.67 -23.42
CA ASN A 175 4.43 -32.58 -23.49
C ASN A 175 5.12 -32.54 -24.86
N GLN A 176 4.35 -32.40 -25.96
CA GLN A 176 4.90 -32.19 -27.29
C GLN A 176 5.66 -30.84 -27.39
N ILE A 177 5.11 -29.76 -26.83
CA ILE A 177 5.76 -28.44 -26.78
C ILE A 177 7.07 -28.54 -26.00
N LYS A 178 7.07 -29.12 -24.80
CA LYS A 178 8.28 -29.32 -23.99
C LYS A 178 9.35 -30.11 -24.74
N ALA A 179 8.97 -31.16 -25.46
CA ALA A 179 9.90 -31.94 -26.28
C ALA A 179 10.51 -31.11 -27.44
N LEU A 180 9.69 -30.29 -28.10
CA LEU A 180 10.13 -29.37 -29.15
C LEU A 180 11.06 -28.27 -28.60
N GLU A 181 10.78 -27.75 -27.40
CA GLU A 181 11.64 -26.78 -26.71
C GLU A 181 13.01 -27.37 -26.39
N VAL A 182 13.07 -28.60 -25.86
CA VAL A 182 14.34 -29.31 -25.63
C VAL A 182 15.10 -29.51 -26.94
N ARG A 183 14.41 -29.87 -28.03
CA ARG A 183 15.03 -30.01 -29.34
C ARG A 183 15.55 -28.67 -29.87
N LYS A 184 14.80 -27.59 -29.69
CA LYS A 184 15.20 -26.22 -30.04
C LYS A 184 16.43 -25.79 -29.24
N GLU A 185 16.46 -26.03 -27.92
CA GLU A 185 17.61 -25.73 -27.06
C GLU A 185 18.87 -26.46 -27.53
N LYS A 186 18.76 -27.74 -27.91
CA LYS A 186 19.89 -28.52 -28.47
C LYS A 186 20.43 -27.97 -29.78
N LEU A 187 19.58 -27.35 -30.60
CA LEU A 187 20.01 -26.72 -31.86
C LEU A 187 20.63 -25.33 -31.63
N LEU A 188 20.24 -24.66 -30.53
CA LEU A 188 20.78 -23.36 -30.13
C LEU A 188 22.02 -23.47 -29.23
N SER A 189 22.25 -24.64 -28.61
CA SER A 189 23.46 -24.88 -27.83
C SER A 189 24.65 -25.07 -28.75
N SER A 190 25.72 -24.34 -28.47
CA SER A 190 27.02 -24.57 -29.09
C SER A 190 28.08 -24.50 -27.99
N LYS A 191 29.12 -25.32 -28.13
CA LYS A 191 30.27 -25.33 -27.20
C LYS A 191 30.88 -23.93 -27.05
N ARG A 192 30.83 -23.11 -28.11
CA ARG A 192 31.33 -21.73 -28.09
C ARG A 192 30.45 -20.81 -27.23
N ILE A 193 29.14 -20.93 -27.33
CA ILE A 193 28.21 -20.15 -26.49
C ILE A 193 28.34 -20.56 -25.02
N GLU A 194 28.46 -21.86 -24.74
CA GLU A 194 28.65 -22.36 -23.37
C GLU A 194 29.95 -21.84 -22.74
N SER A 195 31.06 -21.90 -23.47
CA SER A 195 32.34 -21.34 -23.00
C SER A 195 32.29 -19.82 -22.81
N LEU A 196 31.68 -19.07 -23.72
CA LEU A 196 31.48 -17.62 -23.58
C LEU A 196 30.60 -17.27 -22.37
N LYS A 197 29.54 -18.05 -22.10
CA LYS A 197 28.71 -17.86 -20.92
C LYS A 197 29.48 -18.10 -19.62
N ALA A 198 30.33 -19.13 -19.58
CA ALA A 198 31.17 -19.42 -18.44
C ALA A 198 32.21 -18.30 -18.21
N GLU A 199 32.86 -17.85 -19.27
CA GLU A 199 33.81 -16.72 -19.23
C GLU A 199 33.10 -15.43 -18.77
N TYR A 200 31.92 -15.13 -19.31
CA TYR A 200 31.10 -13.99 -18.88
C TYR A 200 30.70 -14.07 -17.40
N GLN A 201 30.31 -15.25 -16.90
CA GLN A 201 29.98 -15.45 -15.49
C GLN A 201 31.20 -15.31 -14.58
N GLN A 202 32.36 -15.82 -15.00
CA GLN A 202 33.61 -15.62 -14.29
C GLN A 202 33.96 -14.12 -14.23
N LEU A 203 33.84 -13.42 -15.35
CA LEU A 203 34.06 -11.97 -15.41
C LEU A 203 33.09 -11.20 -14.50
N ILE A 204 31.82 -11.59 -14.42
CA ILE A 204 30.86 -11.00 -13.45
C ILE A 204 31.37 -11.19 -12.02
N GLN A 205 31.85 -12.38 -11.68
CA GLN A 205 32.35 -12.68 -10.33
C GLN A 205 33.65 -11.92 -10.03
N GLU A 206 34.55 -11.80 -11.01
CA GLU A 206 35.79 -11.03 -10.91
C GLU A 206 35.51 -9.52 -10.77
N LEU A 207 34.54 -9.01 -11.51
CA LEU A 207 34.12 -7.61 -11.47
C LEU A 207 33.10 -7.32 -10.35
N ALA A 208 32.74 -8.31 -9.54
CA ALA A 208 31.78 -8.12 -8.47
C ALA A 208 32.33 -7.13 -7.43
N TYR A 209 31.71 -5.96 -7.35
CA TYR A 209 32.02 -4.97 -6.34
C TYR A 209 30.87 -4.87 -5.33
N LYS A 210 31.21 -4.62 -4.06
CA LYS A 210 30.22 -4.34 -3.03
C LYS A 210 29.85 -2.86 -3.10
N GLU A 211 28.62 -2.56 -3.49
CA GLU A 211 28.08 -1.21 -3.38
C GLU A 211 27.63 -0.96 -1.93
N PRO A 212 28.19 0.04 -1.23
CA PRO A 212 27.79 0.34 0.14
C PRO A 212 26.39 0.99 0.15
N GLY A 213 25.49 0.44 0.97
CA GLY A 213 24.17 1.02 1.25
C GLY A 213 23.88 1.01 2.75
N LEU A 214 23.10 1.98 3.23
CA LEU A 214 22.70 2.08 4.63
C LEU A 214 21.22 1.71 4.78
N ASN A 215 20.93 0.74 5.66
CA ASN A 215 19.57 0.41 6.06
C ASN A 215 19.39 0.78 7.54
N ILE A 216 18.32 1.52 7.87
CA ILE A 216 18.03 1.96 9.24
C ILE A 216 16.79 1.22 9.74
N SER A 217 16.96 0.47 10.84
CA SER A 217 15.86 -0.07 11.62
C SER A 217 15.70 0.72 12.92
N PHE A 218 14.54 1.33 13.10
CA PHE A 218 14.21 1.99 14.36
C PHE A 218 13.69 0.94 15.35
N LYS A 219 14.26 0.91 16.56
CA LYS A 219 13.73 0.08 17.65
C LYS A 219 12.35 0.63 18.05
N ARG A 220 11.40 -0.27 18.28
CA ARG A 220 10.10 0.06 18.89
C ARG A 220 10.26 0.24 20.38
#